data_AF-A0A644YVV3-F1
#
_entry.id   AF-A0A644YVV3-F1
#
_cell.length_a   1.000
_cell.length_b   1.000
_cell.length_c   1.000
_cell.angle_alpha   90.00
_cell.angle_beta   90.00
_cell.angle_gamma   90.00
#
_symmetry.space_group_name_H-M   'P 1'
#
loop_
_entity.id
_entity.type
_entity.pdbx_description
1 polymer ?
#
loop_
_entity_poly.entity_id
_entity_poly.type
_entity_poly.pdbx_seq_one_letter_code
_entity_poly.pdbx_strand_id
1 'polypeptide(L)'
;MLLTIGAFVMTNYINVDQVYENARFALLSKRFDAAAEEMLAEGYREGVYALPRKYAGLSRGGGEVHIVGEGENQVVMFYSFLGVLDNFSVYAYAPSAGAYWEMEHYIDWVQIIPMREGWYFCASR
;
A
#
# COMPACT_ATOMS: atom_id res chain seq x y z
N MET A 1 21.73 7.17 -41.67
CA MET A 1 21.56 6.00 -40.77
C MET A 1 22.00 6.41 -39.37
N LEU A 2 21.13 7.15 -38.65
CA LEU A 2 21.44 7.74 -37.34
C LEU A 2 20.13 8.02 -36.59
N LEU A 3 19.19 7.07 -36.67
CA LEU A 3 17.81 7.25 -36.19
C LEU A 3 17.25 6.00 -35.48
N THR A 4 18.14 5.16 -34.92
CA THR A 4 17.73 3.91 -34.26
C THR A 4 18.21 3.76 -32.82
N ILE A 5 19.04 4.67 -32.31
CA ILE A 5 19.49 4.63 -30.91
C ILE A 5 18.61 5.53 -30.01
N GLY A 6 18.08 6.64 -30.54
CA GLY A 6 17.25 7.56 -29.77
C GLY A 6 15.86 7.03 -29.38
N ALA A 7 15.35 6.00 -30.07
CA ALA A 7 14.02 5.45 -29.81
C ALA A 7 14.01 4.32 -28.76
N PHE A 8 15.16 3.78 -28.36
CA PHE A 8 15.23 2.70 -27.37
C PHE A 8 15.32 3.21 -25.92
N VAL A 9 15.57 4.50 -25.72
CA VAL A 9 15.72 5.11 -24.38
C VAL A 9 14.42 5.78 -23.89
N MET A 10 13.34 5.74 -24.68
CA MET A 10 12.09 6.46 -24.42
C MET A 10 10.92 5.58 -23.91
N THR A 11 11.15 4.34 -23.47
CA THR A 11 10.05 3.44 -23.07
C THR A 11 10.21 2.66 -21.77
N ASN A 12 11.17 2.95 -20.89
CA ASN A 12 11.22 2.32 -19.56
C ASN A 12 11.92 3.20 -18.52
N TYR A 13 11.39 4.38 -18.20
CA TYR A 13 11.65 4.98 -16.88
C TYR A 13 10.76 4.26 -15.86
N ILE A 14 11.04 2.99 -15.62
CA ILE A 14 10.40 2.30 -14.49
C ILE A 14 11.05 2.90 -13.26
N ASN A 15 10.28 3.63 -12.46
CA ASN A 15 10.76 4.15 -11.19
C ASN A 15 11.28 2.97 -10.37
N VAL A 16 12.57 2.97 -10.03
CA VAL A 16 13.24 1.87 -9.30
C VAL A 16 12.51 1.59 -7.99
N ASP A 17 11.95 2.63 -7.38
CA ASP A 17 11.14 2.52 -6.16
C ASP A 17 9.90 1.67 -6.44
N GLN A 18 9.20 1.88 -7.55
CA GLN A 18 8.03 1.07 -7.88
C GLN A 18 8.39 -0.42 -8.13
N VAL A 19 9.53 -0.69 -8.76
CA VAL A 19 10.01 -2.08 -8.95
C VAL A 19 10.27 -2.73 -7.59
N TYR A 20 10.94 -2.00 -6.71
CA TYR A 20 11.25 -2.46 -5.37
C TYR A 20 10.00 -2.73 -4.54
N GLU A 21 9.04 -1.80 -4.56
CA GLU A 21 7.78 -1.90 -3.83
C GLU A 21 6.92 -3.07 -4.35
N ASN A 22 6.84 -3.25 -5.67
CA ASN A 22 6.16 -4.40 -6.27
C ASN A 22 6.84 -5.72 -5.91
N ALA A 23 8.19 -5.78 -5.96
CA ALA A 23 8.93 -6.99 -5.63
C ALA A 23 8.78 -7.36 -4.14
N ARG A 24 8.86 -6.37 -3.25
CA ARG A 24 8.67 -6.57 -1.82
C ARG A 24 7.25 -7.05 -1.52
N PHE A 25 6.24 -6.39 -2.07
CA PHE A 25 4.85 -6.81 -1.91
C PHE A 25 4.65 -8.24 -2.41
N ALA A 26 5.15 -8.58 -3.59
CA ALA A 26 5.04 -9.94 -4.15
C ALA A 26 5.68 -10.99 -3.23
N LEU A 27 6.89 -10.72 -2.72
CA LEU A 27 7.64 -11.63 -1.84
C LEU A 27 6.90 -11.86 -0.50
N LEU A 28 6.20 -10.85 0.00
CA LEU A 28 5.53 -10.86 1.30
C LEU A 28 4.00 -10.99 1.21
N SER A 29 3.44 -11.14 0.01
CA SER A 29 1.99 -11.09 -0.28
C SER A 29 1.15 -11.95 0.66
N LYS A 30 1.56 -13.21 0.88
CA LYS A 30 0.87 -14.12 1.81
C LYS A 30 0.85 -13.63 3.26
N ARG A 31 1.91 -12.95 3.69
CA ARG A 31 1.99 -12.38 5.05
C ARG A 31 1.13 -11.13 5.15
N PHE A 32 1.07 -10.32 4.09
CA PHE A 32 0.18 -9.18 3.99
C PHE A 32 -1.30 -9.60 4.04
N ASP A 33 -1.70 -10.62 3.29
CA ASP A 33 -3.06 -11.19 3.34
C ASP A 33 -3.41 -11.61 4.76
N ALA A 34 -2.59 -12.48 5.36
CA ALA A 34 -2.84 -13.00 6.70
C ALA A 34 -2.96 -11.88 7.74
N ALA A 35 -2.13 -10.84 7.65
CA ALA A 35 -2.20 -9.70 8.56
C ALA A 35 -3.47 -8.87 8.35
N ALA A 36 -3.82 -8.53 7.11
CA ALA A 36 -4.98 -7.70 6.82
C ALA A 36 -6.30 -8.42 7.17
N GLU A 37 -6.42 -9.69 6.79
CA GLU A 37 -7.58 -10.53 7.11
C GLU A 37 -7.75 -10.72 8.61
N GLU A 38 -6.66 -10.96 9.36
CA GLU A 38 -6.71 -11.09 10.81
C GLU A 38 -7.15 -9.78 11.48
N MET A 39 -6.64 -8.63 11.03
CA MET A 39 -7.03 -7.34 11.58
C MET A 39 -8.52 -7.03 11.31
N LEU A 40 -9.04 -7.36 10.13
CA LEU A 40 -10.47 -7.20 9.86
C LEU A 40 -11.31 -8.19 10.68
N ALA A 41 -10.88 -9.44 10.80
CA ALA A 41 -11.60 -10.48 11.55
C ALA A 41 -11.64 -10.24 13.06
N GLU A 42 -10.60 -9.63 13.64
CA GLU A 42 -10.55 -9.23 15.04
C GLU A 42 -11.43 -7.99 15.35
N GLY A 43 -11.96 -7.32 14.32
CA GLY A 43 -12.89 -6.21 14.48
C GLY A 43 -12.23 -4.93 15.01
N TYR A 44 -10.96 -4.69 14.64
CA TYR A 44 -10.32 -3.40 14.90
C TYR A 44 -11.16 -2.27 14.28
N ARG A 45 -11.22 -1.13 14.97
CA ARG A 45 -11.92 0.06 14.47
C ARG A 45 -10.96 0.94 13.69
N GLU A 46 -11.46 2.05 13.16
CA GLU A 46 -10.60 3.09 12.63
C GLU A 46 -9.58 3.56 13.69
N GLY A 47 -8.31 3.67 13.27
CA GLY A 47 -7.20 4.07 14.12
C GLY A 47 -5.86 3.44 13.75
N VAL A 48 -4.84 3.75 14.56
CA VAL A 48 -3.47 3.26 14.38
C VAL A 48 -3.15 2.21 15.43
N TYR A 49 -2.68 1.05 14.98
CA TYR A 49 -2.42 -0.11 15.84
C TYR A 49 -1.04 -0.72 15.57
N ALA A 50 -0.36 -1.14 16.63
CA ALA A 50 0.87 -1.91 16.49
C ALA A 50 0.57 -3.29 15.89
N LEU A 51 1.35 -3.71 14.89
CA LEU A 51 1.23 -5.04 14.32
C LEU A 51 1.54 -6.12 15.36
N PRO A 52 0.79 -7.22 15.38
CA PRO A 52 1.19 -8.43 16.10
C PRO A 52 2.62 -8.84 15.75
N ARG A 53 3.40 -9.28 16.74
CA ARG A 53 4.83 -9.61 16.55
C ARG A 53 5.12 -10.59 15.40
N LYS A 54 4.19 -11.50 15.10
CA LYS A 54 4.30 -12.46 13.98
C LYS A 54 4.30 -11.78 12.60
N TYR A 55 3.74 -10.57 12.51
CA TYR A 55 3.71 -9.72 11.32
C TYR A 55 4.75 -8.59 11.36
N ALA A 56 5.72 -8.66 12.26
CA ALA A 56 6.82 -7.70 12.30
C ALA A 56 7.51 -7.58 10.93
N GLY A 57 7.82 -6.32 10.57
CA GLY A 57 8.50 -5.97 9.32
C GLY A 57 7.58 -5.81 8.09
N LEU A 58 6.27 -6.05 8.22
CA LEU A 58 5.33 -5.79 7.12
C LEU A 58 5.05 -4.31 6.92
N SER A 59 4.91 -3.55 8.00
CA SER A 59 4.80 -2.10 7.97
C SER A 59 6.12 -1.43 8.40
N ARG A 60 6.53 -0.41 7.68
CA ARG A 60 7.73 0.41 7.91
C ARG A 60 7.34 1.67 8.68
N GLY A 61 8.25 2.23 9.47
CA GLY A 61 7.93 3.43 10.27
C GLY A 61 7.32 3.13 11.64
N GLY A 62 7.67 2.01 12.27
CA GLY A 62 7.26 1.69 13.65
C GLY A 62 6.58 0.32 13.78
N GLY A 63 6.21 -0.30 12.65
CA GLY A 63 5.46 -1.56 12.65
C GLY A 63 3.98 -1.36 12.95
N GLU A 64 3.47 -0.15 12.77
CA GLU A 64 2.07 0.19 12.96
C GLU A 64 1.29 0.04 11.65
N VAL A 65 0.00 -0.22 11.76
CA VAL A 65 -0.95 -0.26 10.65
C VAL A 65 -2.07 0.73 10.94
N HIS A 66 -2.52 1.40 9.89
CA HIS A 66 -3.63 2.33 9.96
C HIS A 66 -4.87 1.65 9.39
N ILE A 67 -5.95 1.61 10.15
CA ILE A 67 -7.26 1.19 9.67
C ILE A 67 -8.11 2.44 9.48
N VAL A 68 -8.79 2.54 8.34
CA VAL A 68 -9.72 3.63 8.01
C VAL A 68 -11.06 3.07 7.57
N GLY A 69 -12.12 3.85 7.73
CA GLY A 69 -13.49 3.44 7.43
C GLY A 69 -14.14 2.57 8.52
N GLU A 70 -15.38 2.16 8.24
CA GLU A 70 -16.22 1.42 9.18
C GLU A 70 -16.87 0.18 8.54
N GLY A 71 -17.04 -0.87 9.34
CA GLY A 71 -17.73 -2.10 8.94
C GLY A 71 -17.10 -2.78 7.72
N GLU A 72 -17.92 -3.06 6.70
CA GLU A 72 -17.48 -3.75 5.47
C GLU A 72 -16.65 -2.88 4.51
N ASN A 73 -16.52 -1.58 4.82
CA ASN A 73 -15.75 -0.61 4.04
C ASN A 73 -14.38 -0.30 4.66
N GLN A 74 -13.94 -1.11 5.61
CA GLN A 74 -12.64 -0.91 6.23
C GLN A 74 -11.48 -1.18 5.27
N VAL A 75 -10.45 -0.36 5.42
CA VAL A 75 -9.19 -0.44 4.67
C VAL A 75 -8.05 -0.62 5.65
N VAL A 76 -7.15 -1.55 5.37
CA VAL A 76 -5.96 -1.80 6.20
C VAL A 76 -4.72 -1.29 5.47
N MET A 77 -4.03 -0.30 6.05
CA MET A 77 -2.88 0.37 5.44
C MET A 77 -1.58 0.05 6.16
N PHE A 78 -0.66 -0.61 5.44
CA PHE A 78 0.68 -0.92 5.89
C PHE A 78 1.65 0.10 5.32
N TYR A 79 2.28 0.91 6.17
CA TYR A 79 3.28 1.88 5.71
C TYR A 79 4.43 1.19 4.98
N SER A 80 4.76 1.69 3.80
CA SER A 80 6.02 1.38 3.10
C SER A 80 7.04 2.50 3.24
N PHE A 81 6.57 3.72 3.50
CA PHE A 81 7.40 4.87 3.84
C PHE A 81 6.61 5.79 4.77
N LEU A 82 7.28 6.35 5.77
CA LEU A 82 6.73 7.36 6.66
C LEU A 82 7.75 8.50 6.74
N GLY A 83 7.44 9.61 6.11
CA GLY A 83 8.28 10.80 6.04
C GLY A 83 8.04 11.76 7.21
N VAL A 84 8.81 12.85 7.21
CA VAL A 84 8.82 13.84 8.31
C VAL A 84 7.77 14.94 8.12
N LEU A 85 7.33 15.19 6.88
CA LEU A 85 6.41 16.28 6.52
C LEU A 85 5.04 15.73 6.08
N ASP A 86 4.53 14.74 6.82
CA ASP A 86 3.26 14.05 6.58
C ASP A 86 3.14 13.34 5.22
N ASN A 87 4.25 13.21 4.49
CA ASN A 87 4.33 12.41 3.28
C ASN A 87 4.58 10.95 3.64
N PHE A 88 3.76 10.04 3.11
CA PHE A 88 3.86 8.62 3.40
C PHE A 88 3.41 7.80 2.20
N SER A 89 3.80 6.53 2.18
CA SER A 89 3.25 5.55 1.25
C SER A 89 2.83 4.30 1.98
N VAL A 90 1.81 3.62 1.46
CA VAL A 90 1.21 2.44 2.07
C VAL A 90 0.93 1.37 1.03
N TYR A 91 0.92 0.12 1.48
CA TYR A 91 0.13 -0.93 0.85
C TYR A 91 -1.25 -0.93 1.51
N ALA A 92 -2.28 -0.58 0.77
CA ALA A 92 -3.65 -0.54 1.24
C ALA A 92 -4.39 -1.79 0.79
N TYR A 93 -5.03 -2.49 1.74
CA TYR A 93 -5.97 -3.56 1.48
C TYR A 93 -7.39 -3.03 1.57
N ALA A 94 -8.08 -3.02 0.43
CA ALA A 94 -9.46 -2.60 0.26
C ALA A 94 -10.24 -3.75 -0.41
N PRO A 95 -10.86 -4.65 0.37
CA PRO A 95 -11.46 -5.90 -0.14
C PRO A 95 -12.78 -5.71 -0.91
N SER A 96 -13.42 -4.54 -0.76
CA SER A 96 -14.72 -4.24 -1.35
C SER A 96 -14.68 -2.93 -2.13
N ALA A 97 -15.67 -2.72 -3.01
CA ALA A 97 -15.79 -1.45 -3.72
C ALA A 97 -15.96 -0.26 -2.75
N GLY A 98 -16.69 -0.46 -1.64
CA GLY A 98 -16.85 0.58 -0.61
C GLY A 98 -15.55 0.86 0.13
N ALA A 99 -14.75 -0.16 0.45
CA ALA A 99 -13.41 0.02 0.99
C ALA A 99 -12.48 0.75 -0.01
N TYR A 100 -12.60 0.46 -1.31
CA TYR A 100 -11.84 1.21 -2.32
C TYR A 100 -12.22 2.70 -2.31
N TRP A 101 -13.52 3.01 -2.26
CA TRP A 101 -13.99 4.40 -2.20
C TRP A 101 -13.47 5.12 -0.95
N GLU A 102 -13.51 4.44 0.20
CA GLU A 102 -12.96 4.96 1.46
C GLU A 102 -11.46 5.25 1.33
N MET A 103 -10.68 4.29 0.82
CA MET A 103 -9.25 4.45 0.56
C MET A 103 -8.99 5.63 -0.36
N GLU A 104 -9.69 5.73 -1.50
CA GLU A 104 -9.49 6.76 -2.52
C GLU A 104 -9.77 8.18 -2.02
N HIS A 105 -10.72 8.34 -1.08
CA HIS A 105 -11.13 9.63 -0.52
C HIS A 105 -10.49 9.96 0.83
N TYR A 106 -9.73 9.04 1.41
CA TYR A 106 -9.12 9.22 2.72
C TYR A 106 -8.19 10.45 2.79
N ILE A 107 -7.40 10.68 1.74
CA ILE A 107 -6.47 11.81 1.63
C ILE A 107 -6.20 12.13 0.16
N ASP A 108 -5.60 13.28 -0.11
CA ASP A 108 -5.10 13.67 -1.42
C ASP A 108 -3.89 12.81 -1.84
N TRP A 109 -4.17 11.63 -2.39
CA TRP A 109 -3.15 10.76 -2.96
C TRP A 109 -2.51 11.39 -4.20
N VAL A 110 -1.19 11.33 -4.27
CA VAL A 110 -0.45 11.63 -5.52
C VAL A 110 -0.45 10.41 -6.44
N GLN A 111 -0.57 9.21 -5.86
CA GLN A 111 -0.52 7.97 -6.60
C GLN A 111 -1.38 6.89 -5.93
N ILE A 112 -2.16 6.18 -6.75
CA ILE A 112 -2.84 4.93 -6.39
C ILE A 112 -2.53 3.95 -7.53
N ILE A 113 -1.78 2.89 -7.22
CA ILE A 113 -1.40 1.85 -8.19
C ILE A 113 -2.00 0.52 -7.76
N PRO A 114 -2.85 -0.11 -8.61
CA PRO A 114 -3.31 -1.46 -8.32
C PRO A 114 -2.14 -2.44 -8.39
N MET A 115 -2.02 -3.29 -7.36
CA MET A 115 -0.99 -4.34 -7.29
C MET A 115 -1.58 -5.71 -7.62
N ARG A 116 -2.76 -6.01 -7.04
CA ARG A 116 -3.62 -7.16 -7.35
C ARG A 116 -5.02 -6.88 -6.81
N GLU A 117 -5.93 -7.84 -6.94
CA GLU A 117 -7.28 -7.75 -6.40
C GLU A 117 -7.27 -7.34 -4.91
N GLY A 118 -7.97 -6.25 -4.61
CA GLY A 118 -8.09 -5.67 -3.27
C GLY A 118 -6.83 -5.00 -2.72
N TRP A 119 -5.71 -4.97 -3.45
CA TRP A 119 -4.45 -4.43 -2.96
C TRP A 119 -3.90 -3.32 -3.84
N TYR A 120 -3.55 -2.20 -3.19
CA TYR A 120 -3.11 -0.98 -3.84
C TYR A 120 -1.84 -0.47 -3.17
N PHE A 121 -0.94 0.11 -3.96
CA PHE A 121 0.12 0.97 -3.45
C PHE A 121 -0.36 2.42 -3.54
N CYS A 122 -0.34 3.14 -2.43
CA CYS A 122 -0.78 4.53 -2.37
C CYS A 122 0.35 5.41 -1.83
N ALA A 123 0.54 6.59 -2.40
CA ALA A 123 1.52 7.57 -1.92
C ALA A 123 0.86 8.95 -1.77
N SER A 124 1.00 9.55 -0.59
CA SER A 124 0.53 10.90 -0.30
C SER A 124 1.54 11.94 -0.82
N ARG A 125 1.10 13.20 -0.84
CA ARG A 125 1.92 14.34 -1.27
C ARG A 125 3.07 14.62 -0.31
#